data_AF-A0A350WPF0-F1
#
_entry.id   AF-A0A350WPF0-F1
#
_cell.length_a   1.000
_cell.length_b   1.000
_cell.length_c   1.000
_cell.angle_alpha   90.00
_cell.angle_beta   90.00
_cell.angle_gamma   90.00
#
_symmetry.space_group_name_H-M   'P 1'
#
loop_
_entity.id
_entity.type
_entity.pdbx_description
1 polymer ?
#
loop_
_entity_poly.entity_id
_entity_poly.type
_entity_poly.pdbx_seq_one_letter_code
_entity_poly.pdbx_strand_id
1 'polypeptide(L)'
;MFTCKYCGTEFLEHQPNCPNCGAPIKISESKGKKGEPKSIREVCIKYEEVRNLYLDETIDSKRMATVREQFNIPANETIIMVYDDTIFGNNKLGFAICAGGLYWKNDWSVETKRTFLSWQAFAEREVELDTYHIKLGRGDAIGTAGVGDSDARKQMVKLLQEIKTLML
;
A
#
# COMPACT_ATOMS: atom_id res chain seq x y z
N MET A 1 6.56 21.90 19.01
CA MET A 1 7.42 22.97 19.56
C MET A 1 8.02 23.72 18.38
N PHE A 2 7.77 25.02 18.30
CA PHE A 2 8.25 25.90 17.23
C PHE A 2 9.28 26.85 17.82
N THR A 3 10.36 27.12 17.08
CA THR A 3 11.41 28.05 17.49
C THR A 3 11.53 29.16 16.47
N CYS A 4 11.46 30.42 16.92
CA CYS A 4 11.66 31.55 16.04
C CYS A 4 13.14 31.64 15.61
N LYS A 5 13.41 31.62 14.31
CA LYS A 5 14.79 31.75 13.77
C LYS A 5 15.43 33.12 14.02
N TYR A 6 14.63 34.15 14.32
CA TYR A 6 15.12 35.52 14.49
C TYR A 6 15.47 35.86 15.93
N CYS A 7 14.71 35.35 16.91
CA CYS A 7 14.91 35.68 18.33
C CYS A 7 15.11 34.46 19.24
N GLY A 8 15.02 33.24 18.71
CA GLY A 8 15.22 32.02 19.48
C GLY A 8 14.07 31.62 20.41
N THR A 9 12.98 32.38 20.47
CA THR A 9 11.83 32.04 21.33
C THR A 9 11.19 30.73 20.91
N GLU A 10 10.97 29.85 21.89
CA GLU A 10 10.23 28.60 21.74
C GLU A 10 8.78 28.79 22.15
N PHE A 11 7.86 28.20 21.39
CA PHE A 11 6.44 28.28 21.65
C PHE A 11 5.74 26.98 21.23
N LEU A 12 4.68 26.63 21.96
CA LEU A 12 4.03 25.32 21.84
C LEU A 12 2.99 25.28 20.71
N GLU A 13 2.34 26.40 20.44
CA GLU A 13 1.22 26.50 19.50
C GLU A 13 1.63 27.24 18.22
N HIS A 14 1.12 26.80 17.07
CA HIS A 14 1.47 27.44 15.80
C HIS A 14 0.84 28.84 15.69
N GLN A 15 1.66 29.87 15.45
CA GLN A 15 1.22 31.25 15.24
C GLN A 15 1.85 31.82 13.95
N PRO A 16 1.13 32.66 13.19
CA PRO A 16 1.63 33.25 11.92
C PRO A 16 2.84 34.17 12.14
N ASN A 17 2.96 34.74 13.35
CA ASN A 17 4.05 35.60 13.75
C ASN A 17 4.60 35.12 15.09
N CYS A 18 5.90 35.33 15.31
CA CYS A 18 6.51 35.05 16.60
C CYS A 18 5.88 35.94 17.69
N PRO A 19 5.40 35.39 18.82
CA PRO A 19 4.79 36.17 19.89
C PRO A 19 5.77 37.13 20.58
N ASN A 20 7.08 36.92 20.42
CA ASN A 20 8.11 37.75 21.05
C ASN A 20 8.62 38.86 20.13
N CYS A 21 8.93 38.57 18.85
CA CYS A 21 9.55 39.57 17.96
C CYS A 21 8.70 39.98 16.75
N GLY A 22 7.49 39.42 16.59
CA GLY A 22 6.59 39.71 15.47
C GLY A 22 7.04 39.18 14.10
N ALA A 23 8.21 38.53 14.01
CA ALA A 23 8.71 38.01 12.74
C ALA A 23 7.76 36.93 12.16
N PRO A 24 7.52 36.94 10.84
CA PRO A 24 6.63 35.96 10.21
C PRO A 24 7.24 34.56 10.31
N ILE A 25 6.45 33.60 10.79
CA ILE A 25 6.83 32.19 10.83
C ILE A 25 6.46 31.59 9.48
N LYS A 26 7.44 31.51 8.56
CA LYS A 26 7.26 30.79 7.29
C LYS A 26 7.18 29.29 7.60
N ILE A 27 6.00 28.71 7.42
CA ILE A 27 5.84 27.26 7.31
C ILE A 27 6.59 26.85 6.05
N SER A 28 7.79 26.29 6.20
CA SER A 28 8.25 25.39 5.16
C SER A 28 7.32 24.20 5.23
N GLU A 29 6.49 23.99 4.21
CA GLU A 29 5.88 22.68 3.98
C GLU A 29 6.98 21.66 4.20
N SER A 30 6.80 20.82 5.20
CA SER A 30 7.79 19.82 5.51
C SER A 30 7.84 18.89 4.31
N LYS A 31 8.86 19.06 3.46
CA LYS A 31 9.42 17.93 2.71
C LYS A 31 9.77 16.91 3.77
N GLY A 32 8.89 15.92 3.95
CA GLY A 32 9.05 14.86 4.92
C GLY A 32 10.45 14.27 4.76
N LYS A 33 11.22 14.30 5.84
CA LYS A 33 12.46 13.52 5.93
C LYS A 33 12.12 12.08 5.52
N LYS A 34 12.96 11.42 4.71
CA LYS A 34 12.90 9.97 4.49
C LYS A 34 13.03 9.27 5.86
N GLY A 35 11.90 9.07 6.51
CA GLY A 35 11.73 8.20 7.67
C GLY A 35 11.04 6.91 7.23
N GLU A 36 11.01 5.94 8.12
CA GLU A 36 10.22 4.73 7.93
C GLU A 36 8.74 5.07 7.68
N PRO A 37 8.05 4.31 6.81
CA PRO A 37 6.63 4.53 6.56
C PRO A 37 5.84 4.32 7.86
N LYS A 38 4.85 5.18 8.12
CA LYS A 38 4.00 5.15 9.33
C LYS A 38 2.62 4.54 9.05
N SER A 39 2.29 4.29 7.78
CA SER A 39 1.02 3.72 7.36
C SER A 39 1.16 2.85 6.12
N ILE A 40 0.22 1.93 5.93
CA ILE A 40 0.13 1.08 4.72
C ILE A 40 0.06 1.94 3.46
N ARG A 41 -0.69 3.05 3.48
CA ARG A 41 -0.82 3.95 2.33
C ARG A 41 0.51 4.58 1.94
N GLU A 42 1.31 5.02 2.90
CA GLU A 42 2.66 5.55 2.63
C GLU A 42 3.59 4.49 2.04
N VAL A 43 3.45 3.23 2.42
CA VAL A 43 4.17 2.14 1.73
C VAL A 43 3.67 2.03 0.31
N CYS A 44 2.35 1.91 0.08
CA CYS A 44 1.77 1.76 -1.25
C CYS A 44 2.21 2.86 -2.22
N ILE A 45 2.24 4.13 -1.80
CA ILE A 45 2.71 5.25 -2.62
C ILE A 45 4.13 5.04 -3.15
N LYS A 46 5.05 4.45 -2.35
CA LYS A 46 6.43 4.18 -2.81
C LYS A 46 6.49 3.24 -4.01
N TYR A 47 5.45 2.43 -4.19
CA TYR A 47 5.36 1.40 -5.22
C TYR A 47 4.33 1.73 -6.30
N GLU A 48 3.80 2.97 -6.36
CA GLU A 48 2.76 3.37 -7.31
C GLU A 48 3.20 3.29 -8.79
N GLU A 49 4.51 3.44 -9.04
CA GLU A 49 5.11 3.33 -10.38
C GLU A 49 5.45 1.88 -10.78
N VAL A 50 5.21 0.90 -9.89
CA VAL A 50 5.42 -0.51 -10.23
C VAL A 50 4.33 -0.94 -11.19
N ARG A 51 4.76 -1.59 -12.26
CA ARG A 51 3.88 -2.12 -13.30
C ARG A 51 2.70 -2.91 -12.72
N ASN A 52 1.50 -2.61 -13.22
CA ASN A 52 0.23 -3.22 -12.84
C ASN A 52 -0.20 -3.00 -11.38
N LEU A 53 0.49 -2.15 -10.62
CA LEU A 53 -0.03 -1.61 -9.36
C LEU A 53 -0.74 -0.28 -9.61
N TYR A 54 -1.90 -0.11 -8.98
CA TYR A 54 -2.73 1.07 -9.12
C TYR A 54 -3.22 1.50 -7.73
N LEU A 55 -2.98 2.75 -7.36
CA LEU A 55 -3.62 3.35 -6.18
C LEU A 55 -5.12 3.54 -6.43
N ASP A 56 -5.92 3.53 -5.36
CA ASP A 56 -7.37 3.62 -5.44
C ASP A 56 -7.85 4.86 -6.23
N GLU A 57 -7.19 6.00 -6.07
CA GLU A 57 -7.50 7.23 -6.81
C GLU A 57 -7.29 7.13 -8.34
N THR A 58 -6.54 6.14 -8.81
CA THR A 58 -6.23 5.94 -10.25
C THR A 58 -7.15 4.94 -10.93
N ILE A 59 -8.00 4.25 -10.17
CA ILE A 59 -8.88 3.19 -10.66
C ILE A 59 -10.29 3.75 -10.88
N ASP A 60 -10.80 3.66 -12.11
CA ASP A 60 -12.17 4.09 -12.41
C ASP A 60 -13.22 3.24 -11.67
N SER A 61 -14.42 3.78 -11.51
CA SER A 61 -15.50 3.15 -10.75
C SER A 61 -15.92 1.78 -11.28
N LYS A 62 -15.83 1.54 -12.59
CA LYS A 62 -16.19 0.26 -13.21
C LYS A 62 -15.15 -0.81 -12.88
N ARG A 63 -13.86 -0.47 -12.97
CA ARG A 63 -12.76 -1.34 -12.55
C ARG A 63 -12.82 -1.60 -11.05
N MET A 64 -13.06 -0.57 -10.24
CA MET A 64 -13.19 -0.71 -8.78
C MET A 64 -14.36 -1.63 -8.38
N ALA A 65 -15.51 -1.54 -9.07
CA ALA A 65 -16.62 -2.45 -8.87
C ALA A 65 -16.24 -3.90 -9.23
N THR A 66 -15.49 -4.09 -10.32
CA THR A 66 -14.97 -5.41 -10.71
C THR A 66 -14.03 -5.99 -9.66
N VAL A 67 -13.08 -5.19 -9.14
CA VAL A 67 -12.18 -5.61 -8.06
C VAL A 67 -12.98 -6.09 -6.86
N ARG A 68 -13.96 -5.30 -6.41
CA ARG A 68 -14.78 -5.64 -5.23
C ARG A 68 -15.53 -6.95 -5.43
N GLU A 69 -16.19 -7.11 -6.57
CA GLU A 69 -16.95 -8.31 -6.90
C GLU A 69 -16.03 -9.54 -6.99
N GLN A 70 -14.97 -9.47 -7.79
CA GLN A 70 -14.15 -10.64 -8.10
C GLN A 70 -13.29 -11.08 -6.92
N PHE A 71 -12.85 -10.14 -6.08
CA PHE A 71 -12.00 -10.43 -4.93
C PHE A 71 -12.83 -10.63 -3.64
N ASN A 72 -14.16 -10.57 -3.72
CA ASN A 72 -15.11 -10.66 -2.61
C ASN A 72 -14.83 -9.65 -1.49
N ILE A 73 -14.52 -8.40 -1.85
CA ILE A 73 -14.19 -7.33 -0.90
C ILE A 73 -15.48 -6.69 -0.37
N PRO A 74 -15.70 -6.63 0.96
CA PRO A 74 -16.88 -6.01 1.55
C PRO A 74 -17.06 -4.55 1.13
N ALA A 75 -18.32 -4.09 1.02
CA ALA A 75 -18.62 -2.72 0.59
C ALA A 75 -18.05 -1.63 1.52
N ASN A 76 -17.91 -1.94 2.82
CA ASN A 76 -17.35 -1.05 3.83
C ASN A 76 -15.83 -1.14 3.97
N GLU A 77 -15.18 -2.03 3.22
CA GLU A 77 -13.73 -2.16 3.22
C GLU A 77 -13.11 -1.09 2.31
N THR A 78 -12.07 -0.41 2.81
CA THR A 78 -11.35 0.63 2.07
C THR A 78 -10.21 -0.01 1.29
N ILE A 79 -10.26 0.07 -0.04
CA ILE A 79 -9.19 -0.37 -0.93
C ILE A 79 -8.15 0.76 -1.03
N ILE A 80 -6.86 0.42 -0.96
CA ILE A 80 -5.74 1.37 -1.02
C ILE A 80 -4.96 1.19 -2.33
N MET A 81 -4.69 -0.06 -2.70
CA MET A 81 -3.92 -0.39 -3.90
C MET A 81 -4.39 -1.71 -4.48
N VAL A 82 -4.39 -1.81 -5.80
CA VAL A 82 -4.75 -3.03 -6.54
C VAL A 82 -3.61 -3.43 -7.46
N TYR A 83 -3.24 -4.69 -7.41
CA TYR A 83 -2.48 -5.38 -8.43
C TYR A 83 -3.43 -6.03 -9.44
N ASP A 84 -3.22 -5.78 -10.73
CA ASP A 84 -3.96 -6.43 -11.82
C ASP A 84 -3.10 -7.52 -12.50
N ASP A 85 -3.48 -8.78 -12.31
CA ASP A 85 -2.82 -9.94 -12.97
C ASP A 85 -3.44 -10.32 -14.31
N THR A 86 -4.43 -9.58 -14.80
CA THR A 86 -5.11 -9.94 -16.05
C THR A 86 -4.31 -9.49 -17.27
N ILE A 87 -4.08 -10.43 -18.20
CA ILE A 87 -3.27 -10.21 -19.42
C ILE A 87 -3.78 -9.03 -20.28
N PHE A 88 -5.06 -8.66 -20.15
CA PHE A 88 -5.68 -7.53 -20.86
C PHE A 88 -6.26 -6.44 -19.93
N GLY A 89 -5.90 -6.41 -18.65
CA GLY A 89 -6.14 -5.28 -17.74
C GLY A 89 -7.62 -5.00 -17.41
N ASN A 90 -8.34 -5.97 -16.88
CA ASN A 90 -9.72 -5.82 -16.42
C ASN A 90 -9.93 -6.10 -14.92
N ASN A 91 -8.86 -6.24 -14.13
CA ASN A 91 -8.88 -6.43 -12.69
C ASN A 91 -9.68 -7.64 -12.17
N LYS A 92 -9.89 -8.67 -12.98
CA LYS A 92 -10.55 -9.91 -12.53
C LYS A 92 -9.65 -10.83 -11.72
N LEU A 93 -8.33 -10.64 -11.83
CA LEU A 93 -7.30 -11.44 -11.17
C LEU A 93 -6.25 -10.51 -10.54
N GLY A 94 -5.61 -10.96 -9.47
CA GLY A 94 -4.57 -10.22 -8.76
C GLY A 94 -4.88 -10.09 -7.27
N PHE A 95 -4.44 -9.00 -6.65
CA PHE A 95 -4.66 -8.75 -5.22
C PHE A 95 -4.99 -7.29 -4.92
N ALA A 96 -5.66 -7.05 -3.80
CA ALA A 96 -5.97 -5.73 -3.29
C ALA A 96 -5.45 -5.59 -1.86
N ILE A 97 -4.69 -4.52 -1.63
CA ILE A 97 -4.29 -4.05 -0.31
C ILE A 97 -5.40 -3.14 0.20
N CYS A 98 -6.01 -3.52 1.31
CA CYS A 98 -7.12 -2.80 1.92
C CYS A 98 -6.75 -2.34 3.34
N ALA A 99 -7.59 -1.50 3.94
CA ALA A 99 -7.41 -1.07 5.33
C ALA A 99 -7.44 -2.27 6.31
N GLY A 100 -8.33 -3.24 6.10
CA GLY A 100 -8.48 -4.41 6.97
C GLY A 100 -7.57 -5.60 6.65
N GLY A 101 -7.03 -5.69 5.43
CA GLY A 101 -6.24 -6.85 5.03
C GLY A 101 -5.86 -6.93 3.56
N LEU A 102 -5.31 -8.08 3.18
CA LEU A 102 -4.95 -8.46 1.83
C LEU A 102 -6.02 -9.40 1.25
N TYR A 103 -6.61 -9.02 0.12
CA TYR A 103 -7.58 -9.83 -0.62
C TYR A 103 -6.97 -10.22 -1.96
N TRP A 104 -7.29 -11.40 -2.50
CA TRP A 104 -6.79 -11.80 -3.81
C TRP A 104 -7.74 -12.75 -4.54
N LYS A 105 -7.61 -12.76 -5.87
CA LYS A 105 -8.28 -13.70 -6.75
C LYS A 105 -7.29 -14.23 -7.77
N ASN A 106 -7.14 -15.54 -7.77
CA ASN A 106 -6.36 -16.25 -8.77
C ASN A 106 -7.26 -16.81 -9.88
N ASP A 107 -6.62 -17.14 -11.00
CA ASP A 107 -7.20 -18.02 -11.99
C ASP A 107 -7.20 -19.48 -11.50
N TRP A 108 -7.68 -20.38 -12.35
CA TRP A 108 -7.81 -21.80 -12.05
C TRP A 108 -6.46 -22.54 -11.95
N SER A 109 -5.36 -21.96 -12.42
CA SER A 109 -4.04 -22.60 -12.46
C SER A 109 -3.26 -22.40 -11.16
N VAL A 110 -3.65 -21.44 -10.33
CA VAL A 110 -2.98 -21.15 -9.06
C VAL A 110 -3.84 -21.59 -7.87
N GLU A 111 -3.52 -22.75 -7.33
CA GLU A 111 -4.16 -23.27 -6.13
C GLU A 111 -3.81 -22.41 -4.89
N THR A 112 -4.81 -22.10 -4.08
CA THR A 112 -4.65 -21.34 -2.84
C THR A 112 -5.77 -21.70 -1.88
N LYS A 113 -5.45 -21.87 -0.59
CA LYS A 113 -6.43 -22.29 0.42
C LYS A 113 -7.41 -21.18 0.83
N ARG A 114 -6.98 -19.92 0.68
CA ARG A 114 -7.75 -18.73 1.03
C ARG A 114 -7.65 -17.68 -0.07
N THR A 115 -8.46 -16.64 0.07
CA THR A 115 -8.47 -15.45 -0.79
C THR A 115 -8.46 -14.16 0.02
N PHE A 116 -8.23 -14.26 1.33
CA PHE A 116 -8.20 -13.13 2.25
C PHE A 116 -7.32 -13.43 3.47
N LEU A 117 -6.58 -12.42 3.91
CA LEU A 117 -5.91 -12.37 5.22
C LEU A 117 -6.12 -10.99 5.84
N SER A 118 -6.57 -10.95 7.09
CA SER A 118 -6.44 -9.73 7.90
C SER A 118 -4.97 -9.40 8.13
N TRP A 119 -4.65 -8.13 8.40
CA TRP A 119 -3.26 -7.75 8.67
C TRP A 119 -2.65 -8.48 9.86
N GLN A 120 -3.45 -8.77 10.90
CA GLN A 120 -3.02 -9.60 12.03
C GLN A 120 -2.59 -11.01 11.59
N ALA A 121 -3.41 -11.68 10.76
CA ALA A 121 -3.07 -13.01 10.27
C ALA A 121 -1.93 -13.01 9.24
N PHE A 122 -1.75 -11.89 8.52
CA PHE A 122 -0.68 -11.67 7.56
C PHE A 122 0.68 -11.43 8.25
N ALA A 123 0.71 -10.79 9.41
CA ALA A 123 1.93 -10.52 10.18
C ALA A 123 2.72 -11.80 10.53
N GLU A 124 2.03 -12.93 10.68
CA GLU A 124 2.64 -14.23 10.95
C GLU A 124 3.16 -14.96 9.70
N ARG A 125 3.02 -14.38 8.50
CA ARG A 125 3.30 -15.07 7.24
C ARG A 125 4.69 -14.82 6.70
N GLU A 126 5.27 -15.85 6.12
CA GLU A 126 6.41 -15.72 5.22
C GLU A 126 5.90 -15.26 3.85
N VAL A 127 6.56 -14.26 3.28
CA VAL A 127 6.22 -13.67 1.98
C VAL A 127 7.40 -13.89 1.06
N GLU A 128 7.25 -14.78 0.09
CA GLU A 128 8.32 -15.22 -0.80
C GLU A 128 7.87 -15.20 -2.26
N LEU A 129 8.81 -14.97 -3.17
CA LEU A 129 8.57 -15.08 -4.60
C LEU A 129 9.02 -16.45 -5.09
N ASP A 130 8.09 -17.21 -5.66
CA ASP A 130 8.33 -18.47 -6.35
C ASP A 130 7.92 -18.35 -7.82
N THR A 131 8.88 -17.96 -8.66
CA THR A 131 8.75 -17.77 -10.12
C THR A 131 7.64 -16.78 -10.54
N TYR A 132 6.40 -17.25 -10.56
CA TYR A 132 5.19 -16.51 -10.93
C TYR A 132 4.17 -16.43 -9.79
N HIS A 133 4.55 -16.84 -8.58
CA HIS A 133 3.67 -16.87 -7.42
C HIS A 133 4.28 -16.11 -6.26
N ILE A 134 3.48 -15.27 -5.60
CA ILE A 134 3.79 -14.81 -4.25
C ILE A 134 3.25 -15.85 -3.29
N LYS A 135 4.12 -16.53 -2.55
CA LYS A 135 3.76 -17.50 -1.52
C LYS A 135 3.57 -16.75 -0.19
N LEU A 136 2.47 -17.04 0.50
CA LEU A 136 2.10 -16.45 1.80
C LEU A 136 2.12 -17.47 2.95
N GLY A 137 2.81 -18.60 2.71
CA GLY A 137 2.86 -19.74 3.61
C GLY A 137 1.51 -20.46 3.79
N ARG A 138 1.53 -21.58 4.51
CA ARG A 138 0.33 -22.37 4.90
C ARG A 138 -0.59 -22.78 3.73
N GLY A 139 -0.07 -22.84 2.50
CA GLY A 139 -0.82 -23.18 1.28
C GLY A 139 -1.56 -22.01 0.63
N ASP A 140 -1.26 -20.77 1.02
CA ASP A 140 -1.78 -19.57 0.36
C ASP A 140 -0.78 -19.05 -0.68
N ALA A 141 -1.26 -18.74 -1.87
CA ALA A 141 -0.46 -18.19 -2.97
C ALA A 141 -1.26 -17.19 -3.82
N ILE A 142 -0.56 -16.25 -4.45
CA ILE A 142 -1.11 -15.27 -5.39
C ILE A 142 -0.39 -15.40 -6.74
N GLY A 143 -1.14 -15.51 -7.83
CA GLY A 143 -0.61 -15.50 -9.19
C GLY A 143 -0.10 -14.13 -9.60
N THR A 144 1.04 -14.10 -10.30
CA THR A 144 1.68 -12.89 -10.84
C THR A 144 2.22 -13.11 -12.25
N ALA A 145 1.60 -14.01 -13.01
CA ALA A 145 2.05 -14.32 -14.36
C ALA A 145 1.74 -13.15 -15.33
N GLY A 146 0.62 -12.47 -15.13
CA GLY A 146 0.10 -11.43 -16.02
C GLY A 146 0.93 -10.16 -16.09
N VAL A 147 1.71 -9.83 -15.05
CA VAL A 147 2.62 -8.66 -15.11
C VAL A 147 3.74 -8.85 -16.14
N GLY A 148 4.13 -10.09 -16.43
CA GLY A 148 5.19 -10.43 -17.39
C GLY A 148 6.60 -9.97 -17.01
N ASP A 149 6.75 -9.17 -15.96
CA ASP A 149 7.99 -8.51 -15.55
C ASP A 149 8.50 -9.07 -14.21
N SER A 150 9.75 -9.56 -14.20
CA SER A 150 10.33 -10.20 -13.02
C SER A 150 10.72 -9.22 -11.92
N ASP A 151 11.06 -7.98 -12.28
CA ASP A 151 11.43 -6.97 -11.29
C ASP A 151 10.18 -6.39 -10.63
N ALA A 152 9.09 -6.18 -11.36
CA ALA A 152 7.79 -5.83 -10.81
C ALA A 152 7.33 -6.88 -9.78
N ARG A 153 7.49 -8.18 -10.07
CA ARG A 153 7.23 -9.26 -9.09
C ARG A 153 8.04 -9.11 -7.81
N LYS A 154 9.36 -8.85 -7.93
CA LYS A 154 10.22 -8.62 -6.75
C LYS A 154 9.78 -7.38 -5.96
N GLN A 155 9.38 -6.30 -6.65
CA GLN A 155 8.90 -5.09 -6.00
C GLN A 155 7.57 -5.33 -5.27
N MET A 156 6.65 -6.12 -5.84
CA MET A 156 5.42 -6.53 -5.14
C MET A 156 5.70 -7.31 -3.86
N VAL A 157 6.67 -8.23 -3.88
CA VAL A 157 7.09 -8.93 -2.65
C VAL A 157 7.68 -7.97 -1.63
N LYS A 158 8.53 -7.02 -2.05
CA LYS A 158 9.08 -5.99 -1.16
C LYS A 158 8.00 -5.09 -0.55
N LEU A 159 7.01 -4.67 -1.35
CA LEU A 159 5.84 -3.92 -0.89
C LEU A 159 5.12 -4.67 0.24
N LEU A 160 4.82 -5.95 0.03
CA LEU A 160 4.15 -6.78 1.02
C LEU A 160 5.01 -7.01 2.28
N GLN A 161 6.32 -7.16 2.12
CA GLN A 161 7.27 -7.26 3.23
C GLN A 161 7.37 -5.96 4.03
N GLU A 162 7.40 -4.79 3.38
CA GLU A 162 7.36 -3.48 4.06
C GLU A 162 6.05 -3.29 4.80
N ILE A 163 4.90 -3.65 4.21
CA ILE A 163 3.62 -3.62 4.93
C ILE A 163 3.67 -4.51 6.17
N LYS A 164 4.26 -5.71 6.06
CA LYS A 164 4.43 -6.62 7.20
C LYS A 164 5.22 -5.98 8.34
N THR A 165 6.25 -5.18 8.06
CA THR A 165 7.05 -4.51 9.11
C THR A 165 6.25 -3.48 9.92
N LEU A 166 5.11 -3.00 9.43
CA LEU A 166 4.22 -2.12 10.18
C LEU A 166 3.36 -2.86 11.21
N MET A 167 3.36 -4.19 11.18
CA MET A 167 2.52 -5.05 12.02
C MET A 167 3.31 -5.73 13.16
N LEU A 168 4.62 -5.46 13.24
CA LEU A 168 5.55 -5.98 14.25
C LEU A 168 5.75 -4.93 15.36
#